data_AF-A0A950UJG7-F1
#
_entry.id   AF-A0A950UJG7-F1
#
_cell.length_a   1.000
_cell.length_b   1.000
_cell.length_c   1.000
_cell.angle_alpha   90.00
_cell.angle_beta   90.00
_cell.angle_gamma   90.00
#
_symmetry.space_group_name_H-M   'P 1'
#
loop_
_entity.id
_entity.type
_entity.pdbx_description
1 polymer ?
#
loop_
_entity_poly.entity_id
_entity_poly.type
_entity_poly.pdbx_seq_one_letter_code
_entity_poly.pdbx_strand_id
1 'polypeptide(L)'
;MPGAARSYCATSCASLPKHARTFPDREAISAARYRFFAHVADYAHLPERVTLAATVEQWWDGIHAYVTTGITNAASEGNNRVIKLEARKAYGFRNRANQRRRSRCATTRRTRGILIPHQVL
;
A
#
# COMPACT_ATOMS: atom_id res chain seq x y z
N MET A 1 -46.65 -25.24 -6.95
CA MET A 1 -45.99 -25.92 -5.82
C MET A 1 -44.51 -25.55 -5.84
N PRO A 2 -43.92 -25.23 -4.67
CA PRO A 2 -42.67 -24.47 -4.54
C PRO A 2 -41.44 -25.37 -4.30
N GLY A 3 -40.25 -24.79 -4.44
CA GLY A 3 -39.10 -25.16 -3.59
C GLY A 3 -37.84 -25.62 -4.30
N ALA A 4 -36.85 -24.73 -4.40
CA ALA A 4 -35.44 -25.08 -4.19
C ALA A 4 -34.62 -23.81 -3.93
N ALA A 5 -34.66 -23.31 -2.70
CA ALA A 5 -33.63 -22.47 -2.15
C ALA A 5 -32.43 -23.34 -1.75
N ARG A 6 -31.28 -23.17 -2.41
CA ARG A 6 -29.91 -23.43 -1.89
C ARG A 6 -29.00 -22.41 -2.59
N SER A 7 -28.72 -21.25 -2.01
CA SER A 7 -27.53 -20.99 -1.19
C SER A 7 -26.34 -21.86 -1.58
N TYR A 8 -25.27 -21.29 -2.14
CA TYR A 8 -24.02 -21.01 -1.42
C TYR A 8 -22.97 -20.39 -2.33
N CYS A 9 -22.11 -19.62 -1.69
CA CYS A 9 -20.71 -19.37 -2.02
C CYS A 9 -20.38 -18.22 -2.97
N ALA A 10 -20.30 -17.05 -2.35
CA ALA A 10 -19.25 -16.08 -2.58
C ALA A 10 -17.90 -16.72 -2.98
N THR A 11 -17.56 -16.73 -4.26
CA THR A 11 -16.16 -16.89 -4.73
C THR A 11 -16.03 -16.28 -6.12
N SER A 12 -16.04 -14.95 -6.22
CA SER A 12 -15.62 -14.25 -7.43
C SER A 12 -14.87 -12.97 -7.05
N CYS A 13 -13.87 -13.13 -6.19
CA CYS A 13 -12.81 -12.14 -6.01
C CYS A 13 -11.45 -12.86 -5.99
N ALA A 14 -11.29 -13.81 -6.90
CA ALA A 14 -10.10 -14.65 -7.02
C ALA A 14 -9.62 -14.69 -8.48
N SER A 15 -9.46 -13.54 -9.11
CA SER A 15 -8.76 -13.45 -10.40
C SER A 15 -8.06 -12.10 -10.56
N LEU A 16 -7.24 -11.74 -9.57
CA LEU A 16 -6.08 -10.92 -9.87
C LEU A 16 -4.89 -11.88 -9.95
N PRO A 17 -4.26 -12.06 -11.13
CA PRO A 17 -2.95 -12.66 -11.18
C PRO A 17 -2.00 -11.70 -10.47
N LYS A 18 -1.89 -11.92 -9.16
CA LYS A 18 -0.69 -11.77 -8.35
C LYS A 18 0.49 -12.00 -9.28
N HIS A 19 1.14 -10.92 -9.72
CA HIS A 19 2.42 -11.01 -10.40
C HIS A 19 3.24 -11.96 -9.53
N ALA A 20 3.55 -13.14 -10.07
CA ALA A 20 4.39 -14.09 -9.36
C ALA A 20 5.61 -13.26 -8.96
N ARG A 21 5.93 -13.22 -7.66
CA ARG A 21 7.15 -12.58 -7.16
C ARG A 21 8.30 -13.39 -7.71
N THR A 22 8.65 -13.14 -8.96
CA THR A 22 9.87 -13.63 -9.58
C THR A 22 10.95 -12.86 -8.86
N PHE A 23 11.51 -13.47 -7.82
CA PHE A 23 12.66 -12.91 -7.11
C PHE A 23 13.81 -12.88 -8.10
N PRO A 24 14.17 -11.70 -8.63
CA PRO A 24 15.23 -11.61 -9.62
C PRO A 24 16.55 -11.95 -8.95
N ASP A 25 17.47 -12.55 -9.69
CA ASP A 25 18.81 -12.78 -9.19
C ASP A 25 19.56 -11.44 -9.00
N ARG A 26 20.65 -11.50 -8.23
CA ARG A 26 21.46 -10.31 -7.90
C ARG A 26 21.94 -9.57 -9.15
N GLU A 27 22.29 -10.32 -10.20
CA GLU A 27 22.80 -9.74 -11.44
C GLU A 27 21.72 -9.01 -12.22
N ALA A 28 20.50 -9.54 -12.29
CA ALA A 28 19.36 -8.86 -12.89
C ALA A 28 19.02 -7.57 -12.14
N ILE A 29 19.10 -7.58 -10.80
CA ILE A 29 18.88 -6.37 -9.97
C ILE A 29 19.97 -5.32 -10.26
N SER A 30 21.24 -5.73 -10.26
CA SER A 30 22.38 -4.86 -10.55
C SER A 30 22.29 -4.25 -11.95
N ALA A 31 22.00 -5.08 -12.96
CA ALA A 31 21.83 -4.65 -14.34
C ALA A 31 20.65 -3.67 -14.51
N ALA A 32 19.53 -3.92 -13.84
CA ALA A 32 18.38 -3.02 -13.87
C ALA A 32 18.70 -1.66 -13.24
N ARG A 33 19.39 -1.66 -12.08
CA ARG A 33 19.84 -0.42 -11.43
C ARG A 33 20.80 0.36 -12.31
N TYR A 34 21.79 -0.32 -12.92
CA TYR A 34 22.72 0.31 -13.84
C TYR A 34 22.01 0.97 -15.03
N ARG A 35 21.09 0.25 -15.69
CA ARG A 35 20.31 0.78 -16.81
C ARG A 35 19.50 2.02 -16.42
N PHE A 36 18.92 2.03 -15.22
CA PHE A 36 18.20 3.19 -14.70
C PHE A 36 19.12 4.42 -14.57
N PHE A 37 20.28 4.29 -13.92
CA PHE A 37 21.20 5.42 -13.74
C PHE A 37 21.87 5.86 -15.04
N ALA A 38 22.18 4.93 -15.95
CA ALA A 38 22.65 5.25 -17.29
C ALA A 38 21.61 6.10 -18.05
N HIS A 39 20.34 5.70 -18.00
CA HIS A 39 19.25 6.48 -18.61
C HIS A 39 19.06 7.86 -17.96
N VAL A 40 19.30 8.00 -16.66
CA VAL A 40 19.28 9.32 -16.01
C VAL A 40 20.43 10.18 -16.53
N ALA A 41 21.63 9.61 -16.69
CA ALA A 41 22.80 10.31 -17.19
C ALA A 41 22.60 10.84 -18.62
N ASP A 42 21.95 10.06 -19.50
CA ASP A 42 21.61 10.48 -20.86
C ASP A 42 20.76 11.77 -20.91
N TYR A 43 19.98 12.02 -19.85
CA TYR A 43 19.06 13.15 -19.73
C TYR A 43 19.35 14.01 -18.48
N ALA A 44 20.63 14.15 -18.11
CA ALA A 44 21.05 14.88 -16.91
C ALA A 44 20.65 16.37 -16.91
N HIS A 45 20.32 16.94 -18.08
CA HIS A 45 19.79 18.29 -18.21
C HIS A 45 18.37 18.47 -17.64
N LEU A 46 17.65 17.37 -17.36
CA LEU A 46 16.33 17.39 -16.72
C LEU A 46 16.50 17.27 -15.20
N PRO A 47 16.34 18.36 -14.43
CA PRO A 47 16.60 18.35 -12.99
C PRO A 47 15.65 17.41 -12.22
N GLU A 48 14.44 17.17 -12.73
CA GLU A 48 13.49 16.23 -12.15
C GLU A 48 14.01 14.79 -12.16
N ARG A 49 14.76 14.40 -13.22
CA ARG A 49 15.36 13.06 -13.34
C ARG A 49 16.53 12.89 -12.38
N VAL A 50 17.36 13.91 -12.25
CA VAL A 50 18.46 13.92 -11.29
C VAL A 50 17.92 13.83 -9.85
N THR A 51 16.86 14.58 -9.54
CA THR A 51 16.19 14.54 -8.23
C THR A 51 15.60 13.16 -7.95
N LEU A 52 14.95 12.55 -8.95
CA LEU A 52 14.43 11.18 -8.85
C LEU A 52 15.55 10.18 -8.58
N ALA A 53 16.66 10.26 -9.31
CA ALA A 53 17.79 9.37 -9.14
C ALA A 53 18.43 9.50 -7.75
N ALA A 54 18.59 10.73 -7.25
CA ALA A 54 19.06 10.98 -5.89
C ALA A 54 18.12 10.36 -4.84
N THR A 55 16.80 10.46 -5.06
CA THR A 55 15.82 9.83 -4.18
C THR A 55 15.91 8.31 -4.23
N VAL A 56 16.02 7.72 -5.42
CA VAL A 56 16.17 6.27 -5.58
C VAL A 56 17.44 5.76 -4.91
N GLU A 57 18.55 6.48 -5.06
CA GLU A 57 19.82 6.16 -4.40
C GLU A 57 19.69 6.21 -2.87
N GLN A 58 19.10 7.28 -2.34
CA GLN A 58 18.87 7.45 -0.91
C GLN A 58 18.05 6.31 -0.29
N TRP A 59 17.06 5.78 -1.02
CA TRP A 59 16.14 4.75 -0.54
C TRP A 59 16.48 3.34 -1.07
N TRP A 60 17.67 3.15 -1.64
CA TRP A 60 18.02 1.91 -2.32
C TRP A 60 17.88 0.67 -1.43
N ASP A 61 18.31 0.73 -0.17
CA ASP A 61 18.22 -0.41 0.75
C ASP A 61 16.77 -0.92 0.92
N GLY A 62 15.81 0.01 1.01
CA GLY A 62 14.40 -0.34 1.10
C GLY A 62 13.83 -0.92 -0.20
N ILE A 63 14.24 -0.37 -1.35
CA ILE A 63 13.85 -0.88 -2.68
C ILE A 63 14.43 -2.28 -2.90
N HIS A 64 15.71 -2.47 -2.58
CA HIS A 64 16.40 -3.75 -2.67
C HIS A 64 15.75 -4.81 -1.76
N ALA A 65 15.42 -4.43 -0.51
CA ALA A 65 14.68 -5.29 0.40
C ALA A 65 13.31 -5.68 -0.17
N TYR A 66 12.55 -4.74 -0.75
CA TYR A 66 11.28 -5.05 -1.40
C TYR A 66 11.44 -6.03 -2.56
N VAL A 67 12.42 -5.81 -3.45
CA VAL A 67 12.65 -6.68 -4.62
C VAL A 67 13.06 -8.10 -4.22
N THR A 68 13.93 -8.22 -3.20
CA THR A 68 14.48 -9.51 -2.77
C THR A 68 13.55 -10.30 -1.84
N THR A 69 12.75 -9.62 -1.01
CA THR A 69 11.91 -10.28 0.00
C THR A 69 10.41 -10.20 -0.30
N GLY A 70 10.00 -9.26 -1.14
CA GLY A 70 8.59 -8.93 -1.37
C GLY A 70 7.90 -8.29 -0.17
N ILE A 71 8.64 -7.87 0.87
CA ILE A 71 8.09 -7.16 2.03
C ILE A 71 7.72 -5.75 1.60
N THR A 72 6.48 -5.34 1.87
CA THR A 72 5.92 -4.07 1.38
C THR A 72 5.39 -3.21 2.52
N ASN A 73 5.42 -1.88 2.36
CA ASN A 73 4.77 -0.95 3.29
C ASN A 73 3.24 -0.89 3.15
N ALA A 74 2.63 -1.74 2.32
CA ALA A 74 1.20 -1.66 1.99
C ALA A 74 0.28 -1.76 3.22
N ALA A 75 0.66 -2.57 4.21
CA ALA A 75 -0.10 -2.69 5.46
C ALA A 75 -0.10 -1.38 6.26
N SER A 76 1.07 -0.73 6.38
CA SER A 76 1.21 0.56 7.05
C SER A 76 0.49 1.66 6.29
N GLU A 77 0.58 1.69 4.96
CA GLU A 77 -0.15 2.67 4.14
C GLU A 77 -1.66 2.50 4.24
N GLY A 78 -2.14 1.25 4.30
CA GLY A 78 -3.54 0.96 4.58
C GLY A 78 -3.99 1.55 5.92
N ASN A 79 -3.20 1.37 6.98
CA ASN A 79 -3.48 1.96 8.29
C ASN A 79 -3.44 3.50 8.24
N ASN A 80 -2.44 4.09 7.58
CA ASN A 80 -2.32 5.54 7.41
C ASN A 80 -3.55 6.12 6.71
N ARG A 81 -4.05 5.44 5.67
CA ARG A 81 -5.27 5.84 4.95
C ARG A 81 -6.49 5.85 5.86
N VAL A 82 -6.68 4.80 6.66
CA VAL A 82 -7.79 4.71 7.64
C VAL A 82 -7.70 5.82 8.69
N ILE A 83 -6.50 6.08 9.23
CA ILE A 83 -6.28 7.16 10.21
C ILE A 83 -6.59 8.53 9.61
N LYS A 84 -6.09 8.80 8.39
CA LYS A 84 -6.36 10.05 7.67
C LYS A 84 -7.86 10.22 7.40
N LEU A 85 -8.57 9.14 7.06
CA LEU A 85 -10.02 9.16 6.87
C LEU A 85 -10.76 9.53 8.17
N GLU A 86 -10.39 8.94 9.30
CA GLU A 86 -11.00 9.28 10.59
C GLU A 86 -10.77 10.73 11.00
N ALA A 87 -9.57 11.27 10.73
CA ALA A 87 -9.29 12.69 10.97
C ALA A 87 -10.16 13.60 10.10
N ARG A 88 -10.41 13.23 8.84
CA ARG A 88 -11.31 13.98 7.94
C ARG A 88 -12.76 13.93 8.40
N LYS A 89 -13.27 12.75 8.80
CA LYS A 89 -14.63 12.61 9.34
C LYS A 89 -14.84 13.42 10.62
N ALA A 90 -13.79 13.62 11.40
CA ALA A 90 -13.83 14.41 12.63
C ALA A 90 -13.57 15.91 12.42
N TYR A 91 -13.39 16.39 11.18
CA TYR A 91 -12.99 17.76 10.86
C TYR A 91 -11.73 18.23 11.60
N GLY A 92 -10.79 17.29 11.80
CA GLY A 92 -9.56 17.50 12.57
C GLY A 92 -9.75 17.33 14.07
N PHE A 93 -8.85 16.57 14.69
CA PHE A 93 -8.87 16.38 16.15
C PHE A 93 -8.21 17.56 16.86
N ARG A 94 -8.94 18.20 17.78
CA ARG A 94 -8.40 19.25 18.67
C ARG A 94 -7.64 18.69 19.88
N ASN A 95 -7.82 17.41 20.19
CA ASN A 95 -7.20 16.73 21.34
C ASN A 95 -6.44 15.47 20.91
N ARG A 96 -5.14 15.40 21.25
CA ARG A 96 -4.26 14.24 20.95
C ARG A 96 -4.77 12.93 21.54
N ALA A 97 -5.40 12.94 22.72
CA ALA A 97 -5.98 11.74 23.32
C ALA A 97 -7.13 11.19 22.45
N ASN A 98 -7.99 12.07 21.92
CA ASN A 98 -9.08 11.65 21.04
C ASN A 98 -8.57 11.18 19.67
N GLN A 99 -7.56 11.84 19.11
CA GLN A 99 -6.88 11.39 17.91
C GLN A 99 -6.33 9.95 18.09
N ARG A 100 -5.58 9.71 19.18
CA ARG A 100 -4.98 8.40 19.47
C ARG A 100 -6.06 7.32 19.66
N ARG A 101 -7.11 7.61 20.43
CA ARG A 101 -8.23 6.67 20.67
C ARG A 101 -8.94 6.28 19.37
N ARG A 102 -9.30 7.26 18.53
CA ARG A 102 -10.00 6.99 17.26
C ARG A 102 -9.11 6.32 16.22
N SER A 103 -7.85 6.73 16.11
CA SER A 103 -6.87 6.07 15.23
C SER A 103 -6.67 4.60 15.63
N ARG A 104 -6.55 4.33 16.94
CA ARG A 104 -6.45 2.96 17.47
C ARG A 104 -7.72 2.16 17.19
N CYS A 105 -8.90 2.71 17.51
CA CYS A 105 -10.18 2.05 17.21
C CYS A 105 -10.37 1.79 15.71
N ALA A 106 -9.94 2.65 14.80
CA ALA A 106 -10.18 2.39 13.38
C ALA A 106 -9.19 1.39 12.78
N THR A 107 -7.96 1.31 13.32
CA THR A 107 -6.91 0.44 12.78
C THR A 107 -6.87 -0.95 13.41
N THR A 108 -7.43 -1.15 14.61
CA THR A 108 -7.51 -2.48 15.23
C THR A 108 -8.45 -3.42 14.49
N ARG A 109 -8.01 -4.67 14.27
CA ARG A 109 -8.74 -5.69 13.48
C ARG A 109 -10.14 -5.99 14.00
N ARG A 110 -10.37 -5.92 15.32
CA ARG A 110 -11.69 -6.15 15.97
C ARG A 110 -12.76 -5.12 15.61
N THR A 111 -12.38 -3.95 15.11
CA THR A 111 -13.26 -2.80 14.87
C THR A 111 -13.33 -2.42 13.39
N ARG A 112 -12.51 -3.05 12.52
CA ARG A 112 -12.62 -2.94 11.06
C ARG A 112 -13.93 -3.59 10.62
N GLY A 113 -14.95 -2.79 10.35
CA GLY A 113 -16.29 -3.23 9.94
C GLY A 113 -17.42 -2.88 10.92
N ILE A 114 -17.11 -2.53 12.16
CA ILE A 114 -18.12 -2.16 13.18
C ILE A 114 -18.50 -0.67 13.07
N LEU A 115 -17.64 0.16 12.46
CA LEU A 115 -17.80 1.61 12.37
C LEU A 115 -18.08 2.11 10.94
N ILE A 116 -18.88 1.38 10.15
CA ILE A 116 -19.51 1.93 8.94
C ILE A 116 -20.94 2.36 9.31
N PRO A 117 -21.17 3.59 9.82
CA PRO A 117 -22.53 4.08 10.09
C PRO A 117 -23.16 4.68 8.83
N HIS A 118 -23.43 3.87 7.79
CA HIS A 118 -24.31 4.31 6.69
C HIS A 118 -25.08 3.19 5.96
N GLN A 119 -25.31 2.03 6.57
CA GLN A 119 -26.24 1.03 6.02
C GLN A 119 -27.31 0.57 7.03
N VAL A 120 -27.95 1.55 7.66
CA VAL A 120 -29.27 1.36 8.28
C VAL A 120 -30.15 2.51 7.84
N LEU A 121 -30.62 2.44 6.59
CA LEU A 121 -31.92 2.88 6.07
C LEU A 121 -32.16 2.10 4.78
#